data_AF-A0A5N9C2N9-F1
#
_entry.id   AF-A0A5N9C2N9-F1
#
_cell.length_a   1.000
_cell.length_b   1.000
_cell.length_c   1.000
_cell.angle_alpha   90.00
_cell.angle_beta   90.00
_cell.angle_gamma   90.00
#
_symmetry.space_group_name_H-M   'P 1'
#
loop_
_entity.id
_entity.type
_entity.pdbx_description
1 polymer ?
#
loop_
_entity_poly.entity_id
_entity_poly.type
_entity_poly.pdbx_seq_one_letter_code
_entity_poly.pdbx_strand_id
1 'polypeptide(L)' 'MDILILKLKSVSEILEVLMSLSPGNKAPLFTLMDHNRKAVSLENFLGKKNVILVFFVLAFTDG' A
#
# COMPACT_ATOMS: atom_id res chain seq x y z
N MET A 1 13.09 -12.75 30.75
CA MET A 1 14.41 -12.87 30.07
C MET A 1 14.13 -12.76 28.59
N ASP A 2 13.53 -11.64 28.17
CA ASP A 2 12.83 -11.55 26.88
C ASP A 2 13.42 -10.47 25.97
N ILE A 3 14.65 -10.05 26.28
CA ILE A 3 15.47 -9.17 25.42
C ILE A 3 16.05 -9.97 24.23
N LEU A 4 15.97 -11.31 24.26
CA LEU A 4 16.50 -12.20 23.21
C LEU A 4 15.56 -12.37 21.99
N ILE A 5 14.34 -11.82 22.03
CA ILE A 5 13.40 -11.81 20.89
C ILE A 5 13.78 -10.74 19.84
N LEU A 6 14.84 -9.97 20.07
CA LEU A 6 15.48 -9.13 19.04
C LEU A 6 16.63 -9.87 18.35
N LYS A 7 16.56 -11.20 18.22
CA LYS A 7 17.33 -11.90 17.19
C LYS A 7 16.84 -11.37 15.85
N LEU A 8 17.64 -10.49 15.26
CA LEU A 8 17.42 -9.80 13.97
C LEU A 8 16.60 -10.68 13.02
N LYS A 9 15.32 -10.33 12.86
CA LYS A 9 14.50 -10.89 11.78
C LYS A 9 15.29 -10.75 10.48
N SER A 10 15.28 -11.80 9.68
CA SER A 10 15.94 -11.77 8.37
C SER A 10 15.42 -10.57 7.59
N VAL A 11 16.27 -9.93 6.77
CA VAL A 11 15.85 -8.83 5.89
C VAL A 11 14.62 -9.22 5.05
N SER A 12 14.52 -10.49 4.65
CA SER A 12 13.34 -11.04 3.96
C SER A 12 12.07 -11.01 4.81
N GLU A 13 12.14 -11.35 6.10
CA GLU A 13 11.00 -11.32 7.01
C GLU A 13 10.56 -9.89 7.33
N ILE A 14 11.51 -8.95 7.40
CA ILE A 14 11.21 -7.52 7.56
C ILE A 14 10.50 -6.99 6.31
N LEU A 15 10.97 -7.38 5.12
CA LEU A 15 10.36 -6.99 3.85
C LEU A 15 8.96 -7.59 3.68
N GLU A 16 8.73 -8.85 4.05
CA GLU A 16 7.40 -9.45 4.03
C GLU A 16 6.42 -8.71 4.94
N VAL A 17 6.82 -8.36 6.16
CA VAL A 17 5.96 -7.59 7.09
C VAL A 17 5.65 -6.20 6.52
N LEU A 18 6.61 -5.53 5.87
CA LEU A 18 6.40 -4.23 5.22
C LEU A 18 5.53 -4.32 3.96
N MET A 19 5.51 -5.48 3.29
CA MET A 19 4.72 -5.72 2.07
C MET A 19 3.33 -6.30 2.38
N SER A 20 3.11 -6.87 3.57
CA SER A 20 1.80 -7.34 4.00
C SER A 20 0.94 -6.19 4.52
N LEU A 21 -0.11 -5.82 3.77
CA LEU A 21 -1.14 -4.91 4.28
C LEU A 21 -2.13 -5.69 5.15
N SER A 22 -2.37 -5.20 6.36
CA SER A 22 -3.44 -5.66 7.25
C SER A 22 -4.48 -4.56 7.50
N PRO A 23 -5.73 -4.90 7.84
CA PRO A 23 -6.71 -3.92 8.28
C PRO A 23 -6.19 -3.02 9.41
N GLY A 24 -6.45 -1.72 9.31
CA GLY A 24 -5.96 -0.71 10.26
C GLY A 24 -4.55 -0.18 9.96
N ASN A 25 -3.77 -0.82 9.07
CA ASN A 25 -2.54 -0.21 8.58
C ASN A 25 -2.86 1.02 7.73
N LYS A 26 -2.00 2.05 7.85
CA LYS A 26 -2.10 3.23 6.99
C LYS A 26 -1.77 2.81 5.55
N ALA A 27 -2.64 3.17 4.61
CA ALA A 27 -2.40 2.92 3.20
C ALA A 27 -1.07 3.60 2.75
N PRO A 28 -0.20 2.90 2.00
CA PRO A 28 1.00 3.48 1.43
C PRO A 28 0.67 4.68 0.53
N LEU A 29 1.50 5.72 0.59
CA LEU A 29 1.36 6.84 -0.33
C LEU A 29 1.78 6.42 -1.73
N PHE A 30 0.96 6.78 -2.72
CA PHE A 30 1.25 6.59 -4.12
C PHE A 30 0.77 7.79 -4.92
N THR A 31 1.36 7.95 -6.10
CA THR A 31 0.92 8.87 -7.14
C THR A 31 0.76 8.08 -8.44
N LEU A 32 -0.41 8.18 -9.05
CA LEU A 32 -0.73 7.53 -10.32
C LEU A 32 -1.06 8.59 -11.38
N MET A 33 -0.90 8.22 -12.64
CA MET A 33 -1.39 9.01 -13.76
C MET A 33 -2.83 8.61 -14.05
N ASP A 34 -3.75 9.57 -14.10
CA ASP A 34 -5.12 9.33 -14.54
C ASP A 34 -5.23 9.25 -16.08
N HIS A 35 -6.44 8.99 -16.56
CA HIS A 35 -6.74 8.90 -18.00
C HIS A 35 -6.50 10.21 -18.78
N ASN A 36 -6.42 11.34 -18.09
CA ASN A 36 -6.12 12.65 -18.67
C ASN A 36 -4.62 13.00 -18.57
N ARG A 37 -3.77 12.04 -18.16
CA ARG A 37 -2.35 12.24 -17.88
C ARG A 37 -2.10 13.27 -16.79
N LYS A 38 -2.99 13.35 -15.80
CA LYS A 38 -2.76 14.14 -14.60
C LYS A 38 -2.22 13.24 -13.49
N ALA A 39 -1.21 13.72 -12.78
CA ALA A 39 -0.74 13.09 -11.56
C ALA A 39 -1.79 13.24 -10.44
N VAL A 40 -2.17 12.11 -9.84
CA VAL A 40 -3.14 12.02 -8.76
C VAL A 40 -2.51 11.25 -7.60
N SER A 41 -2.34 11.94 -6.47
CA SER A 41 -1.72 11.39 -5.27
C SER A 41 -2.75 11.08 -4.19
N LEU A 42 -2.61 9.94 -3.50
CA LEU A 42 -3.50 9.54 -2.41
C LEU A 42 -3.54 10.59 -1.29
N GLU A 43 -2.41 11.25 -1.02
CA GLU A 43 -2.28 12.30 0.00
C GLU A 43 -3.31 13.44 -0.15
N ASN A 44 -3.72 13.75 -1.38
CA ASN A 44 -4.66 14.82 -1.66
C ASN A 44 -6.08 14.55 -1.11
N PHE A 45 -6.39 13.30 -0.79
CA PHE A 45 -7.68 12.83 -0.30
C PHE A 45 -7.69 12.56 1.22
N LEU A 46 -6.53 12.52 1.88
CA LEU A 46 -6.43 12.24 3.31
C LEU A 46 -7.26 13.22 4.14
N GLY A 47 -8.13 12.69 5.01
CA GLY A 47 -9.03 13.49 5.86
C GLY A 47 -10.15 14.21 5.12
N LYS A 48 -10.23 14.08 3.78
CA LYS A 48 -11.23 14.76 2.95
C LYS A 48 -12.28 13.80 2.40
N LYS A 49 -11.88 12.57 2.04
CA LYS A 49 -12.75 11.55 1.45
C LYS A 49 -12.32 10.15 1.86
N ASN A 50 -13.28 9.22 1.86
CA ASN A 50 -12.98 7.79 1.84
C ASN A 50 -12.62 7.38 0.41
N VAL A 51 -11.56 6.58 0.25
CA VAL A 51 -11.03 6.16 -1.06
C VAL A 51 -11.07 4.64 -1.13
N ILE A 52 -11.62 4.12 -2.23
CA ILE A 52 -11.56 2.69 -2.57
C ILE A 52 -10.55 2.55 -3.71
N LEU A 53 -9.56 1.65 -3.53
CA LEU A 53 -8.57 1.32 -4.54
C LEU A 53 -8.86 -0.08 -5.09
N VAL A 54 -9.00 -0.19 -6.41
CA VAL A 54 -9.26 -1.44 -7.11
C VAL A 54 -8.15 -1.68 -8.12
N PHE A 55 -7.64 -2.90 -8.17
CA PHE A 55 -6.64 -3.33 -9.14
C PHE A 55 -7.29 -4.28 -10.14
N PHE A 56 -6.97 -4.10 -11.42
CA PHE A 56 -7.31 -5.01 -12.51
C PHE A 56 -6.02 -5.33 -13.28
N VAL A 57 -5.90 -6.55 -13.79
CA VAL A 57 -4.67 -7.04 -14.44
C VAL A 57 -4.38 -6.26 -15.73
N LEU A 58 -5.42 -6.00 -16.52
CA LEU A 58 -5.33 -5.28 -17.78
C LEU A 58 -6.63 -4.50 -18.03
N ALA A 59 -6.53 -3.30 -18.60
CA ALA A 59 -7.71 -2.52 -18.93
C ALA A 59 -8.51 -3.20 -20.06
N PHE A 60 -9.85 -3.08 -20.00
CA PHE A 60 -10.78 -3.59 -21.03
C PHE A 60 -10.74 -5.11 -21.26
N THR A 61 -10.33 -5.89 -20.26
CA THR A 61 -10.51 -7.36 -20.27
C THR A 61 -11.80 -7.75 -19.56
N ASP A 62 -12.36 -8.89 -19.95
CA ASP A 62 -13.42 -9.53 -19.15
C ASP A 62 -12.86 -9.94 -17.78
N GLY A 63 -13.73 -9.93 -16.77
CA GLY A 63 -13.38 -10.10 -15.35
C GLY A 63 -13.39 -11.54 -14.88
#